data_AF-A0A6B3W3Q3-F1
#
_entry.id   AF-A0A6B3W3Q3-F1
#
_cell.length_a   1.000
_cell.length_b   1.000
_cell.length_c   1.000
_cell.angle_alpha   90.00
_cell.angle_beta   90.00
_cell.angle_gamma   90.00
#
_symmetry.space_group_name_H-M   'P 1'
#
loop_
_entity.id
_entity.type
_entity.pdbx_description
1 polymer ?
#
loop_
_entity_poly.entity_id
_entity_poly.type
_entity_poly.pdbx_seq_one_letter_code
_entity_poly.pdbx_strand_id
1 'polypeptide(L)'
;MRDQDSKHEPYFSDSDESKQADHDPLFDSRQSPREELDPRIRLAAFAVVFICSVFFIEWGIQKYHEYRANQAMKEMMADLEKSVQASAAQLRATTERNRREAERKHLALREQRANTSQGKWLAKNCADWRRAHESLQAPTAEAEMKRHCDLYEKYLSTGIAATPAGK
;
A
#
# COMPACT_ATOMS: atom_id res chain seq x y z
N MET A 1 -8.60 5.15 -23.97
CA MET A 1 -7.85 4.92 -25.23
C MET A 1 -6.38 5.08 -24.91
N ARG A 2 -5.54 4.11 -25.33
CA ARG A 2 -4.13 3.82 -24.93
C ARG A 2 -4.00 2.84 -23.77
N ASP A 3 -3.15 1.82 -23.82
CA ASP A 3 -2.37 1.22 -24.91
C ASP A 3 -2.25 -0.28 -24.56
N GLN A 4 -2.41 -1.13 -25.57
CA GLN A 4 -2.28 -2.58 -25.46
C GLN A 4 -0.79 -2.95 -25.46
N ASP A 5 -0.24 -3.33 -24.31
CA ASP A 5 1.06 -3.99 -24.25
C ASP A 5 0.92 -5.46 -24.67
N SER A 6 1.10 -5.66 -25.97
CA SER A 6 1.30 -6.95 -26.62
C SER A 6 2.61 -7.57 -26.14
N LYS A 7 2.51 -8.58 -25.27
CA LYS A 7 3.66 -9.41 -24.91
C LYS A 7 3.85 -10.50 -25.96
N HIS A 8 4.93 -10.34 -26.71
CA HIS A 8 5.53 -11.31 -27.61
C HIS A 8 5.54 -12.74 -27.03
N GLU A 9 4.96 -13.68 -27.78
CA GLU A 9 5.28 -15.10 -27.66
C GLU A 9 6.72 -15.36 -28.13
N PRO A 10 7.47 -16.27 -27.48
CA PRO A 10 8.74 -16.72 -28.00
C PRO A 10 8.50 -17.58 -29.25
N TYR A 11 8.90 -17.01 -30.39
CA TYR A 11 9.03 -17.67 -31.68
C TYR A 11 10.08 -18.80 -31.57
N PHE A 12 9.62 -20.05 -31.47
CA PHE A 12 10.48 -21.22 -31.66
C PHE A 12 10.79 -21.31 -33.15
N SER A 13 11.98 -20.87 -33.54
CA SER A 13 12.48 -21.01 -34.89
C SER A 13 12.69 -22.49 -35.19
N ASP A 14 11.88 -23.03 -36.10
CA ASP A 14 12.21 -24.21 -36.87
C ASP A 14 13.60 -24.01 -37.49
N SER A 15 14.49 -24.96 -37.26
CA SER A 15 15.74 -25.13 -38.00
C SER A 15 15.69 -26.51 -38.64
N ASP A 16 14.95 -26.57 -39.74
CA ASP A 16 15.25 -27.46 -40.84
C ASP A 16 16.63 -27.08 -41.39
N GLU A 17 17.65 -27.93 -41.24
CA GLU A 17 18.67 -28.06 -42.30
C GLU A 17 19.21 -29.49 -42.37
N SER A 18 18.59 -30.22 -43.29
CA SER A 18 19.13 -31.36 -44.01
C SER A 18 20.59 -31.17 -44.42
N LYS A 19 21.47 -32.13 -44.04
CA LYS A 19 22.53 -32.63 -44.91
C LYS A 19 22.66 -34.15 -44.77
N GLN A 20 21.95 -34.81 -45.67
CA GLN A 20 22.17 -36.18 -46.10
C GLN A 20 23.58 -36.30 -46.68
N ALA A 21 24.46 -36.98 -45.96
CA ALA A 21 25.72 -37.48 -46.48
C ALA A 21 25.60 -39.00 -46.56
N ASP A 22 25.48 -39.50 -47.78
CA ASP A 22 25.75 -40.89 -48.14
C ASP A 22 27.19 -41.21 -47.69
N HIS A 23 27.30 -41.92 -46.59
CA HIS A 23 28.47 -42.72 -46.28
C HIS A 23 27.98 -44.07 -45.81
N ASP A 24 28.16 -45.08 -46.65
CA ASP A 24 28.23 -46.48 -46.24
C ASP A 24 29.47 -46.67 -45.35
N PRO A 25 29.35 -46.90 -44.03
CA PRO A 25 30.31 -47.74 -43.38
C PRO A 25 29.92 -49.18 -43.73
N LEU A 26 30.84 -49.85 -44.43
CA LEU A 26 31.07 -51.27 -44.29
C LEU A 26 31.28 -51.55 -42.79
N PHE A 27 30.19 -51.66 -42.02
CA PHE A 27 30.26 -51.96 -40.59
C PHE A 27 30.51 -53.45 -40.49
N ASP A 28 31.80 -53.76 -40.56
CA ASP A 28 32.38 -55.05 -40.22
C ASP A 28 31.75 -55.50 -38.90
N SER A 29 30.85 -56.48 -38.98
CA SER A 29 30.29 -57.19 -37.83
C SER A 29 31.35 -58.09 -37.21
N ARG A 30 32.54 -57.54 -36.95
CA ARG A 30 33.42 -58.04 -35.91
C ARG A 30 32.64 -57.85 -34.62
N GLN A 31 31.94 -58.92 -34.27
CA GLN A 31 31.53 -59.23 -32.91
C GLN A 31 32.75 -58.92 -32.02
N SER A 32 32.78 -57.71 -31.48
CA SER A 32 33.67 -57.39 -30.38
C SER A 32 33.37 -58.46 -29.33
N PRO A 33 34.38 -59.15 -28.80
CA PRO A 33 34.18 -60.26 -27.87
C PRO A 33 33.16 -59.79 -26.84
N ARG A 34 32.05 -60.51 -26.68
CA ARG A 34 31.15 -60.30 -25.56
C ARG A 34 31.99 -60.65 -24.33
N GLU A 35 32.77 -59.70 -23.84
CA GLU A 35 33.41 -59.76 -22.54
C GLU A 35 32.26 -60.04 -21.57
N GLU A 36 32.22 -61.27 -21.09
CA GLU A 36 31.16 -61.80 -20.28
C GLU A 36 31.31 -61.14 -18.91
N LEU A 37 30.82 -59.90 -18.82
CA LEU A 37 31.00 -59.03 -17.67
C LEU A 37 30.44 -59.74 -16.43
N ASP A 38 31.29 -59.92 -15.41
CA ASP A 38 30.98 -60.65 -14.18
C ASP A 38 29.62 -60.19 -13.61
N PRO A 39 28.69 -61.10 -13.30
CA PRO A 39 27.37 -60.76 -12.74
C PRO A 39 27.44 -59.82 -11.53
N ARG A 40 28.52 -59.85 -10.74
CA ARG A 40 28.73 -58.95 -9.60
C ARG A 40 28.91 -57.49 -10.04
N ILE A 41 29.64 -57.27 -11.13
CA ILE A 41 29.87 -55.93 -11.70
C ILE A 41 28.57 -55.36 -12.25
N ARG A 42 27.74 -56.20 -12.87
CA ARG A 42 26.41 -55.78 -13.36
C ARG A 42 25.50 -55.34 -12.21
N LEU A 43 25.44 -56.11 -11.12
CA LEU A 43 24.66 -55.75 -9.93
C LEU A 43 25.14 -54.44 -9.30
N ALA A 44 26.46 -54.24 -9.20
CA ALA A 44 27.03 -53.00 -8.69
C ALA A 44 26.66 -51.79 -9.57
N ALA A 45 26.73 -51.95 -10.90
CA ALA A 45 26.32 -50.90 -11.83
C ALA A 45 24.84 -50.53 -11.68
N PHE A 46 23.94 -51.52 -11.58
CA PHE A 46 22.52 -51.27 -11.33
C PHE A 46 22.26 -50.58 -10.00
N ALA A 47 22.98 -50.98 -8.93
CA ALA A 47 22.85 -50.35 -7.63
C ALA A 47 23.24 -48.87 -7.66
N VAL A 48 24.34 -48.52 -8.34
CA VAL A 48 24.77 -47.12 -8.48
C VAL A 48 23.75 -46.30 -9.27
N VAL A 49 23.27 -46.82 -10.40
CA VAL A 49 22.24 -46.15 -11.21
C VAL A 49 20.96 -45.93 -10.39
N PHE A 50 20.55 -46.93 -9.60
CA PHE A 50 19.39 -46.82 -8.72
C PHE A 50 19.58 -45.76 -7.62
N ILE A 51 20.73 -45.74 -6.96
CA ILE A 51 21.03 -44.74 -5.93
C ILE A 51 21.04 -43.33 -6.54
N CYS A 52 21.67 -43.17 -7.70
CA CYS A 52 21.67 -41.88 -8.41
C CYS A 52 20.27 -41.44 -8.82
N SER A 53 19.43 -42.34 -9.34
CA SER A 53 18.06 -41.98 -9.75
C SER A 53 17.19 -41.58 -8.57
N VAL A 54 17.28 -42.27 -7.43
CA VAL A 54 16.58 -41.90 -6.20
C VAL A 54 17.00 -40.50 -5.74
N PHE A 55 18.30 -40.19 -5.76
CA PHE A 55 18.80 -38.87 -5.35
C PHE A 55 18.28 -37.74 -6.26
N PHE A 56 18.25 -37.95 -7.59
CA PHE A 56 17.70 -36.97 -8.53
C PHE A 56 16.18 -36.77 -8.35
N ILE A 57 15.44 -37.83 -8.02
CA ILE A 57 14.01 -37.76 -7.75
C ILE A 57 13.75 -36.94 -6.48
N GLU A 58 14.48 -37.23 -5.39
CA GLU A 58 14.34 -36.48 -4.12
C GLU A 58 14.67 -35.01 -4.30
N TRP A 59 15.76 -34.69 -5.02
CA TRP A 59 16.14 -33.32 -5.33
C TRP A 59 15.10 -32.60 -6.19
N GLY A 60 14.54 -33.29 -7.19
CA GLY A 60 13.47 -32.77 -8.05
C GLY A 60 12.19 -32.46 -7.27
N ILE A 61 11.78 -33.35 -6.36
CA ILE A 61 10.60 -33.15 -5.51
C ILE A 61 10.78 -31.94 -4.59
N GLN A 62 11.95 -31.79 -3.95
CA GLN A 62 12.24 -30.62 -3.10
C GLN A 62 12.13 -29.31 -3.89
N LYS A 63 12.75 -29.24 -5.07
CA LYS A 63 12.69 -28.03 -5.93
C LYS A 63 11.28 -27.73 -6.41
N TYR A 64 10.49 -28.77 -6.70
CA TYR A 64 9.09 -28.60 -7.09
C TYR A 64 8.24 -28.00 -5.96
N HIS A 65 8.42 -28.46 -4.72
CA HIS A 65 7.72 -27.89 -3.56
C HIS A 65 8.11 -26.42 -3.31
N GLU A 66 9.39 -26.09 -3.41
CA GLU A 66 9.86 -24.70 -3.30
C GLU A 66 9.21 -23.80 -4.35
N TYR A 67 9.14 -24.25 -5.61
CA TYR A 67 8.51 -23.49 -6.68
C TYR A 67 7.02 -23.25 -6.43
N ARG A 68 6.29 -24.29 -6.03
CA ARG A 68 4.85 -24.20 -5.73
C ARG A 68 4.59 -23.29 -4.53
N ALA A 69 5.40 -23.38 -3.48
CA ALA A 69 5.31 -22.50 -2.32
C ALA A 69 5.56 -21.03 -2.70
N ASN A 70 6.56 -20.77 -3.54
CA ASN A 70 6.87 -19.42 -4.02
C ASN A 70 5.75 -18.84 -4.91
N GLN A 71 5.09 -19.65 -5.73
CA GLN A 71 3.92 -19.19 -6.48
C GLN A 71 2.76 -18.83 -5.55
N ALA A 72 2.42 -19.71 -4.60
CA ALA A 72 1.35 -19.45 -3.65
C ALA A 72 1.61 -18.19 -2.81
N MET A 73 2.86 -17.96 -2.38
CA MET A 73 3.22 -16.74 -1.67
C MET A 73 3.07 -15.48 -2.52
N LYS A 74 3.41 -15.53 -3.81
CA LYS A 74 3.24 -14.38 -4.72
C LYS A 74 1.78 -14.00 -4.89
N GLU A 75 0.90 -14.98 -5.05
CA GLU A 75 -0.54 -14.75 -5.13
C GLU A 75 -1.07 -14.16 -3.84
N MET A 76 -0.67 -14.71 -2.68
CA MET A 76 -1.07 -14.20 -1.37
C MET A 76 -0.57 -12.77 -1.13
N MET A 77 0.67 -12.45 -1.50
CA MET A 77 1.21 -11.09 -1.38
C MET A 77 0.47 -10.09 -2.26
N ALA A 78 0.11 -10.49 -3.50
CA ALA A 78 -0.66 -9.63 -4.40
C ALA A 78 -2.07 -9.34 -3.86
N ASP A 79 -2.72 -10.33 -3.24
CA ASP A 79 -4.03 -10.13 -2.60
C ASP A 79 -3.93 -9.27 -1.34
N LEU A 80 -2.89 -9.51 -0.52
CA LEU A 80 -2.61 -8.69 0.65
C LEU A 80 -2.37 -7.23 0.25
N GLU A 81 -1.57 -6.96 -0.79
CA GLU A 81 -1.29 -5.61 -1.26
C GLU A 81 -2.58 -4.90 -1.70
N LYS A 82 -3.45 -5.58 -2.46
CA LYS A 82 -4.78 -5.04 -2.83
C LYS A 82 -5.63 -4.74 -1.61
N SER A 83 -5.64 -5.64 -0.62
CA SER A 83 -6.40 -5.46 0.63
C SER A 83 -5.90 -4.25 1.44
N VAL A 84 -4.58 -4.05 1.49
CA VAL A 84 -3.94 -2.93 2.18
C VAL A 84 -4.24 -1.62 1.46
N GLN A 85 -4.17 -1.59 0.13
CA GLN A 85 -4.52 -0.40 -0.65
C GLN A 85 -5.99 -0.02 -0.49
N ALA A 86 -6.90 -1.01 -0.54
CA ALA A 86 -8.33 -0.78 -0.36
C ALA A 86 -8.65 -0.27 1.06
N SER A 87 -8.09 -0.89 2.09
CA SER A 87 -8.27 -0.46 3.48
C SER A 87 -7.67 0.92 3.75
N ALA A 88 -6.51 1.24 3.18
CA ALA A 88 -5.91 2.56 3.27
C ALA A 88 -6.81 3.64 2.63
N ALA A 89 -7.39 3.37 1.46
CA ALA A 89 -8.34 4.28 0.81
C ALA A 89 -9.59 4.49 1.66
N GLN A 90 -10.15 3.43 2.23
CA GLN A 90 -11.31 3.50 3.12
C GLN A 90 -11.03 4.28 4.41
N LEU A 91 -9.84 4.11 4.99
CA LEU A 91 -9.41 4.84 6.18
C LEU A 91 -9.26 6.34 5.88
N ARG A 92 -8.66 6.70 4.74
CA ARG A 92 -8.58 8.10 4.29
C ARG A 92 -9.95 8.73 4.07
N ALA A 93 -10.89 8.00 3.45
CA ALA A 93 -12.24 8.49 3.26
C ALA A 93 -12.98 8.70 4.59
N THR A 94 -12.83 7.77 5.54
CA THR A 94 -13.45 7.85 6.86
C THR A 94 -12.89 9.01 7.68
N THR A 95 -11.57 9.17 7.70
CA THR A 95 -10.91 10.28 8.41
C THR A 95 -11.32 11.64 7.88
N GLU A 96 -11.41 11.80 6.55
CA GLU A 96 -11.88 13.05 5.94
C GLU A 96 -13.36 13.34 6.26
N ARG A 97 -14.22 12.32 6.26
CA ARG A 97 -15.63 12.46 6.68
C ARG A 97 -15.73 12.91 8.13
N ASN A 98 -14.99 12.25 9.02
CA ASN A 98 -14.99 12.58 10.45
C ASN A 98 -14.47 14.01 10.70
N ARG A 99 -13.44 14.44 9.96
CA ARG A 99 -12.91 15.81 10.03
C ARG A 99 -13.98 16.84 9.65
N ARG A 100 -14.67 16.64 8.52
CA ARG A 100 -15.75 17.55 8.07
C ARG A 100 -16.93 17.56 9.05
N GLU A 101 -17.26 16.42 9.64
CA GLU A 101 -18.33 16.34 10.63
C GLU A 101 -17.94 17.08 11.92
N ALA A 102 -16.69 16.93 12.38
CA ALA A 102 -16.17 17.66 13.52
C ALA A 102 -16.20 19.18 13.27
N GLU A 103 -15.75 19.63 12.09
CA GLU A 103 -15.80 21.05 11.70
C GLU A 103 -17.24 21.60 11.72
N ARG A 104 -18.21 20.85 11.19
CA ARG A 104 -19.63 21.23 11.25
C ARG A 104 -20.15 21.34 12.68
N LYS A 105 -19.80 20.38 13.54
CA LYS A 105 -20.17 20.41 14.97
C LYS A 105 -19.56 21.62 15.68
N HIS A 106 -18.29 21.93 15.41
CA HIS A 106 -17.63 23.12 15.96
C HIS A 106 -18.30 24.42 15.52
N LEU A 107 -18.69 24.53 14.25
CA LEU A 107 -19.41 25.71 13.75
C LEU A 107 -20.79 25.84 14.42
N ALA A 108 -21.56 24.76 14.49
CA ALA A 108 -22.87 24.75 15.16
C ALA A 108 -22.77 25.15 16.64
N LEU A 109 -21.75 24.66 17.37
CA LEU A 109 -21.50 25.06 18.75
C LEU A 109 -21.13 26.54 18.87
N ARG A 110 -20.33 27.07 17.93
CA ARG A 110 -20.00 28.51 17.88
C ARG A 110 -21.26 29.35 17.66
N GLU A 111 -22.13 28.96 16.74
CA GLU A 111 -23.41 29.65 16.50
C GLU A 111 -24.33 29.58 17.72
N GLN A 112 -24.42 28.42 18.38
CA GLN A 112 -25.19 28.28 19.60
C GLN A 112 -24.67 29.22 20.70
N ARG A 113 -23.35 29.30 20.88
CA ARG A 113 -22.70 30.21 21.84
C ARG A 113 -22.92 31.67 21.48
N ALA A 114 -22.83 32.04 20.20
CA ALA A 114 -23.11 33.40 19.75
C ALA A 114 -24.55 33.84 20.11
N ASN A 115 -25.50 32.90 20.11
CA ASN A 115 -26.90 33.15 20.40
C ASN A 115 -27.26 33.20 21.89
N THR A 116 -26.35 32.86 22.80
CA THR A 116 -26.60 32.98 24.25
C THR A 116 -26.66 34.45 24.68
N SER A 117 -27.26 34.72 25.84
CA SER A 117 -27.27 36.07 26.43
C SER A 117 -25.86 36.64 26.58
N GLN A 118 -24.93 35.83 27.06
CA GLN A 118 -23.53 36.19 27.21
C GLN A 118 -22.85 36.44 25.86
N GLY A 119 -23.08 35.58 24.87
CA GLY A 119 -22.54 35.74 23.52
C GLY A 119 -23.01 37.04 22.87
N LYS A 120 -24.30 37.35 22.98
CA LYS A 120 -24.89 38.60 22.49
C LYS A 120 -24.32 39.83 23.19
N TRP A 121 -24.13 39.76 24.51
CA TRP A 121 -23.52 40.85 25.28
C TRP A 121 -22.07 41.10 24.85
N LEU A 122 -21.25 40.05 24.73
CA LEU A 122 -19.86 40.14 24.26
C LEU A 122 -19.77 40.67 22.82
N ALA A 123 -20.62 40.17 21.92
CA ALA A 123 -20.69 40.62 20.53
C ALA A 123 -20.99 42.12 20.45
N LYS A 124 -21.95 42.60 21.26
CA LYS A 124 -22.28 44.03 21.34
C LYS A 124 -21.09 44.86 21.83
N ASN A 125 -20.40 44.43 22.90
CA ASN A 125 -19.23 45.16 23.42
C ASN A 125 -18.11 45.26 22.37
N CYS A 126 -17.80 44.17 21.67
CA CYS A 126 -16.83 44.21 20.57
C CYS A 126 -17.26 45.19 19.46
N ALA A 127 -18.55 45.20 19.08
CA ALA A 127 -19.07 46.12 18.07
C ALA A 127 -19.10 47.59 18.52
N ASP A 128 -19.36 47.86 19.81
CA ASP A 128 -19.31 49.20 20.39
C ASP A 128 -17.86 49.73 20.40
N TRP A 129 -16.90 48.93 20.85
CA TRP A 129 -15.50 49.33 20.85
C TRP A 129 -14.88 49.45 19.46
N ARG A 130 -15.31 48.63 18.50
CA ARG A 130 -14.91 48.79 17.09
C ARG A 130 -15.36 50.15 16.54
N ARG A 131 -16.62 50.54 16.78
CA ARG A 131 -17.13 51.86 16.40
C ARG A 131 -16.39 52.99 17.13
N ALA A 132 -16.04 52.81 18.40
CA ALA A 132 -15.25 53.78 19.15
C ALA A 132 -13.84 53.94 18.57
N HIS A 133 -13.19 52.85 18.17
CA HIS A 133 -11.89 52.90 17.49
C HIS A 133 -11.99 53.59 16.13
N GLU A 134 -13.00 53.27 15.31
CA GLU A 134 -13.22 53.89 14.00
C GLU A 134 -13.46 55.41 14.10
N SER A 135 -14.15 55.86 15.16
CA SER A 135 -14.49 57.28 15.37
C SER A 135 -13.40 58.09 16.06
N LEU A 136 -12.71 57.53 17.06
CA LEU A 136 -11.72 58.25 17.86
C LEU A 136 -10.28 58.03 17.38
N GLN A 137 -9.99 56.88 16.77
CA GLN A 137 -8.64 56.46 16.36
C GLN A 137 -7.56 56.59 17.45
N ALA A 138 -7.97 56.52 18.72
CA ALA A 138 -7.07 56.62 19.86
C ALA A 138 -6.42 55.25 20.17
N PRO A 139 -5.15 55.20 20.62
CA PRO A 139 -4.49 53.96 21.01
C PRO A 139 -5.24 53.16 22.09
N THR A 140 -5.91 53.87 23.02
CA THR A 140 -6.73 53.25 24.05
C THR A 140 -7.97 52.57 23.48
N ALA A 141 -8.61 53.16 22.47
CA ALA A 141 -9.76 52.58 21.79
C ALA A 141 -9.37 51.33 20.99
N GLU A 142 -8.19 51.32 20.36
CA GLU A 142 -7.65 50.14 19.70
C GLU A 142 -7.40 48.99 20.69
N ALA A 143 -6.76 49.29 21.83
CA ALA A 143 -6.45 48.31 22.86
C ALA A 143 -7.72 47.67 23.44
N GLU A 144 -8.73 48.48 23.77
CA GLU A 144 -10.00 47.97 24.30
C GLU A 144 -10.83 47.24 23.24
N MET A 145 -10.85 47.72 21.98
CA MET A 145 -11.44 46.97 20.86
C MET A 145 -10.83 45.56 20.77
N LYS A 146 -9.50 45.48 20.72
CA LYS A 146 -8.81 44.18 20.64
C LYS A 146 -9.18 43.29 21.81
N ARG A 147 -9.10 43.82 23.04
CA ARG A 147 -9.45 43.08 24.26
C ARG A 147 -10.87 42.52 24.22
N HIS A 148 -11.86 43.35 23.91
CA HIS A 148 -13.27 42.94 23.93
C HIS A 148 -13.63 41.98 22.79
N CYS A 149 -13.04 42.17 21.60
CA CYS A 149 -13.22 41.24 20.50
C CYS A 149 -12.51 39.90 20.74
N ASP A 150 -11.32 39.90 21.34
CA ASP A 150 -10.61 38.67 21.74
C ASP A 150 -11.39 37.89 22.81
N LEU A 151 -12.01 38.58 23.77
CA LEU A 151 -12.89 37.95 24.76
C LEU A 151 -14.11 37.30 24.10
N TYR A 152 -14.69 37.93 23.09
CA TYR A 152 -15.79 37.34 22.32
C TYR A 152 -15.35 36.11 21.55
N GLU A 153 -14.25 36.17 20.80
CA GLU A 153 -13.69 35.01 20.08
C GLU A 153 -13.29 33.86 21.00
N LYS A 154 -12.70 34.18 22.15
CA LYS A 154 -12.38 33.19 23.19
C LYS A 154 -13.64 32.53 23.73
N TYR A 155 -14.71 33.29 23.95
CA TYR A 155 -15.99 32.72 24.37
C TYR A 155 -16.59 31.82 23.28
N LEU A 156 -16.57 32.24 22.02
CA LEU A 156 -17.07 31.41 20.91
C LEU A 156 -16.30 30.09 20.78
N SER A 157 -14.97 30.11 20.96
CA SER A 157 -14.11 28.92 20.84
C SER A 157 -14.20 28.00 22.07
N THR A 158 -14.16 28.54 23.29
CA THR A 158 -14.06 27.75 24.53
C THR A 158 -15.38 27.56 25.26
N GLY A 159 -16.36 28.45 25.06
CA GLY A 159 -17.59 28.51 25.84
C GLY A 159 -17.41 29.08 27.25
N ILE A 160 -16.19 29.44 27.65
CA ILE A 160 -15.89 30.00 28.98
C ILE A 160 -15.93 31.51 28.88
N ALA A 161 -16.90 32.13 29.55
CA ALA A 161 -16.93 33.58 29.68
C ALA A 161 -15.84 33.99 30.67
N ALA A 162 -15.00 34.97 30.31
CA ALA A 162 -14.20 35.64 31.32
C ALA A 162 -15.18 36.34 32.27
N THR A 163 -15.27 35.87 33.50
CA THR A 163 -15.98 36.58 34.55
C THR A 163 -15.32 37.95 34.69
N PRO A 164 -16.07 39.05 34.55
CA PRO A 164 -15.52 40.36 34.89
C PRO A 164 -15.09 40.26 36.35
N ALA A 165 -13.81 40.47 36.62
CA ALA A 165 -13.30 40.53 37.97
C ALA A 165 -14.13 41.59 38.71
N GLY A 166 -15.01 41.13 39.61
CA GLY A 166 -15.90 41.99 40.36
C GLY A 166 -15.08 43.07 41.05
N LYS A 167 -15.41 44.33 40.75
CA LYS A 167 -15.03 45.49 41.55
C LYS A 167 -16.27 45.98 42.25
#